data_AF-A0AAN9UNX3-F1
#
_entry.id   AF-A0AAN9UNX3-F1
#
_cell.length_a   1.000
_cell.length_b   1.000
_cell.length_c   1.000
_cell.angle_alpha   90.00
_cell.angle_beta   90.00
_cell.angle_gamma   90.00
#
_symmetry.space_group_name_H-M   'P 1'
#
loop_
_entity.id
_entity.type
_entity.pdbx_description
1 polymer ?
#
loop_
_entity_poly.entity_id
_entity_poly.type
_entity_poly.pdbx_seq_one_letter_code
_entity_poly.pdbx_strand_id
1 'polypeptide(L)'
;MLWNWNTVDACFLSSTWQIRSAGMFAGSCIGVILLTMSLEFLRRLVKEYDRYLVRKHADVKSPPASSGNDEGDDTGKSPSASTTTTVAARCAPRPKGFRPSVLEQAVRALLHMVQFAVAYFIMLLAMYYNGYFIICIFIGAYIGSFIFQWETLGTRAPKRIVNICIMAVG
;
A
#
# COMPACT_ATOMS: atom_id res chain seq x y z
N MET A 1 4.24 -3.79 33.96
CA MET A 1 3.29 -3.07 34.84
C MET A 1 2.01 -3.90 34.90
N LEU A 2 1.32 -3.91 36.04
CA LEU A 2 0.07 -4.68 36.18
C LEU A 2 -0.98 -4.13 35.20
N TRP A 3 -1.76 -5.00 34.58
CA TRP A 3 -2.85 -4.62 33.69
C TRP A 3 -3.84 -3.68 34.40
N ASN A 4 -4.09 -2.49 33.85
CA ASN A 4 -4.90 -1.43 34.46
C ASN A 4 -6.27 -1.30 33.78
N TRP A 5 -7.34 -1.22 34.58
CA TRP A 5 -8.73 -1.01 34.13
C TRP A 5 -9.31 0.33 34.58
N ASN A 6 -8.50 1.28 35.05
CA ASN A 6 -9.02 2.61 35.38
C ASN A 6 -9.33 3.45 34.13
N THR A 7 -10.46 4.15 34.16
CA THR A 7 -10.95 5.03 33.10
C THR A 7 -10.79 6.52 33.43
N VAL A 8 -10.46 6.86 34.68
CA VAL A 8 -10.38 8.24 35.20
C VAL A 8 -8.95 8.56 35.68
N ASP A 9 -8.48 9.78 35.43
CA ASP A 9 -7.18 10.34 35.87
C ASP A 9 -5.93 9.70 35.25
N ALA A 10 -6.10 9.07 34.10
CA ALA A 10 -5.00 8.60 33.27
C ALA A 10 -4.34 9.77 32.51
N CYS A 11 -3.03 9.98 32.73
CA CYS A 11 -2.17 10.88 31.95
C CYS A 11 -1.43 10.05 30.89
N PHE A 12 -1.69 10.30 29.59
CA PHE A 12 -1.22 9.43 28.50
C PHE A 12 0.08 9.88 27.85
N LEU A 13 0.18 11.16 27.46
CA LEU A 13 1.30 11.69 26.67
C LEU A 13 1.88 12.97 27.27
N SER A 14 1.03 13.79 27.88
CA SER A 14 1.39 14.94 28.70
C SER A 14 0.27 15.18 29.71
N SER A 15 0.56 15.96 30.76
CA SER A 15 -0.45 16.38 31.74
C SER A 15 -1.64 17.12 31.10
N THR A 16 -1.47 17.64 29.88
CA THR A 16 -2.53 18.26 29.09
C THR A 16 -3.51 17.24 28.52
N TRP A 17 -3.10 16.00 28.27
CA TRP A 17 -3.98 14.93 27.79
C TRP A 17 -4.45 14.02 28.94
N GLN A 18 -4.92 14.64 30.02
CA GLN A 18 -5.53 13.94 31.16
C GLN A 18 -7.02 13.71 30.90
N ILE A 19 -7.46 12.46 31.06
CA ILE A 19 -8.88 12.10 30.95
C ILE A 19 -9.58 12.34 32.30
N ARG A 20 -10.36 13.43 32.39
CA ARG A 20 -11.13 13.81 33.59
C ARG A 20 -12.62 13.45 33.53
N SER A 21 -13.14 13.05 32.38
CA SER A 21 -14.55 12.69 32.21
C SER A 21 -14.75 11.44 31.34
N ALA A 22 -15.87 10.77 31.53
CA ALA A 22 -16.26 9.60 30.72
C ALA A 22 -16.40 9.93 29.23
N GLY A 23 -16.83 11.15 28.88
CA GLY A 23 -16.93 11.60 27.49
C GLY A 23 -15.55 11.76 26.84
N MET A 24 -14.58 12.34 27.54
CA MET A 24 -13.20 12.43 27.04
C MET A 24 -12.56 11.05 26.92
N PHE A 25 -12.90 10.12 27.80
CA PHE A 25 -12.46 8.73 27.71
C PHE A 25 -12.96 8.04 26.44
N ALA A 26 -14.26 8.14 26.16
CA ALA A 26 -14.85 7.58 24.94
C ALA A 26 -14.24 8.20 23.68
N GLY A 27 -14.02 9.53 23.69
CA GLY A 27 -13.33 10.23 22.61
C GLY A 27 -11.93 9.69 22.35
N SER A 28 -11.14 9.46 23.41
CA SER A 28 -9.81 8.86 23.28
C SER A 28 -9.86 7.43 22.74
N CYS A 29 -10.84 6.61 23.14
CA CYS A 29 -11.02 5.26 22.62
C CYS A 29 -11.30 5.27 21.10
N ILE A 30 -12.22 6.12 20.66
CA ILE A 30 -12.52 6.31 19.22
C ILE A 30 -11.28 6.84 18.49
N GLY A 31 -10.57 7.80 19.09
CA GLY A 31 -9.31 8.34 18.56
C GLY A 31 -8.27 7.25 18.32
N VAL A 32 -8.12 6.28 19.24
CA VAL A 32 -7.18 5.16 19.07
C VAL A 32 -7.63 4.17 17.99
N ILE A 33 -8.93 3.91 17.87
CA ILE A 33 -9.47 3.11 16.75
C ILE A 33 -9.15 3.79 15.42
N LEU A 34 -9.42 5.09 15.29
CA LEU A 34 -9.14 5.84 14.07
C LEU A 34 -7.64 5.95 13.79
N LEU A 35 -6.81 6.13 14.83
CA LEU A 35 -5.36 6.16 14.71
C LEU A 35 -4.82 4.83 14.16
N THR A 36 -5.30 3.71 14.69
CA THR A 36 -4.89 2.37 14.23
C THR A 36 -5.40 2.05 12.82
N MET A 37 -6.64 2.45 12.48
CA MET A 37 -7.15 2.40 11.11
C MET A 37 -6.30 3.23 10.14
N SER A 38 -5.87 4.42 10.54
CA SER A 38 -5.03 5.29 9.71
C SER A 38 -3.67 4.68 9.42
N LEU A 39 -3.12 3.88 10.34
CA LEU A 39 -1.88 3.13 10.09
C LEU A 39 -2.08 2.10 8.98
N GLU A 40 -3.18 1.34 9.01
CA GLU A 40 -3.50 0.38 7.94
C GLU A 40 -3.75 1.08 6.59
N PHE A 41 -4.41 2.24 6.63
CA PHE A 41 -4.59 3.09 5.45
C PHE A 41 -3.25 3.56 4.88
N LEU A 42 -2.33 4.06 5.72
CA LEU A 42 -0.99 4.47 5.29
C LEU A 42 -0.21 3.29 4.67
N ARG A 43 -0.32 2.08 5.24
CA ARG A 43 0.27 0.88 4.64
C ARG A 43 -0.31 0.57 3.26
N ARG A 44 -1.62 0.77 3.04
CA ARG A 44 -2.26 0.63 1.72
C ARG A 44 -1.76 1.72 0.76
N LEU A 45 -1.65 2.97 1.22
CA LEU A 45 -1.15 4.09 0.42
C LEU A 45 0.28 3.88 -0.06
N VAL A 46 1.19 3.39 0.80
CA VAL A 46 2.57 3.07 0.40
C VAL A 46 2.58 2.03 -0.73
N LYS A 47 1.77 0.96 -0.61
CA LYS A 47 1.67 -0.08 -1.64
C LYS A 47 1.07 0.44 -2.94
N GLU A 48 0.01 1.24 -2.85
CA GLU A 48 -0.65 1.80 -4.04
C GLU A 48 0.23 2.84 -4.74
N TYR A 49 0.96 3.66 -3.97
CA TYR A 49 1.94 4.59 -4.50
C TYR A 49 3.07 3.87 -5.24
N ASP A 50 3.62 2.80 -4.66
CA ASP A 50 4.63 1.97 -5.33
C ASP A 50 4.09 1.35 -6.63
N ARG A 51 2.83 0.86 -6.65
CA ARG A 51 2.17 0.34 -7.88
C ARG A 51 1.96 1.43 -8.93
N TYR A 52 1.51 2.61 -8.51
CA TYR A 52 1.33 3.77 -9.37
C TYR A 52 2.65 4.15 -10.05
N LEU A 53 3.74 4.16 -9.27
CA LEU A 53 5.07 4.45 -9.78
C LEU A 53 5.51 3.42 -10.83
N VAL A 54 5.27 2.13 -10.60
CA VAL A 54 5.59 1.08 -11.60
C VAL A 54 4.79 1.26 -12.89
N ARG A 55 3.49 1.60 -12.81
CA ARG A 55 2.65 1.84 -14.00
C ARG A 55 3.13 3.03 -14.81
N LYS A 56 3.39 4.16 -14.14
CA LYS A 56 3.92 5.38 -14.76
C LYS A 56 5.22 5.11 -15.53
N HIS A 57 6.10 4.27 -15.00
CA HIS A 57 7.35 3.92 -15.65
C HIS A 57 7.22 2.84 -16.74
N ALA A 58 6.19 2.00 -16.68
CA ALA A 58 5.89 1.01 -17.72
C ALA A 58 5.31 1.68 -18.98
N ASP A 59 4.45 2.69 -18.83
CA ASP A 59 3.83 3.42 -19.95
C ASP A 59 4.88 4.23 -20.73
N VAL A 60 5.84 4.86 -20.05
CA VAL A 60 6.95 5.61 -20.68
C VAL A 60 7.92 4.69 -21.45
N LYS A 61 8.00 3.40 -21.08
CA LYS A 61 8.93 2.42 -21.68
C LYS A 61 8.25 1.48 -22.67
N SER A 62 6.95 1.66 -22.94
CA SER A 62 6.29 1.02 -24.06
C SER A 62 6.69 1.80 -25.32
N PRO A 63 7.64 1.34 -26.15
CA PRO A 63 7.70 1.87 -27.51
C PRO A 63 6.31 1.66 -28.12
N PRO A 64 5.82 2.54 -29.01
CA PRO A 64 4.66 2.20 -29.82
C PRO A 64 4.96 0.82 -30.40
N ALA A 65 4.02 -0.12 -30.28
CA ALA A 65 4.06 -1.31 -31.11
C ALA A 65 4.24 -0.77 -32.53
N SER A 66 5.42 -1.02 -33.11
CA SER A 66 5.66 -0.80 -34.52
C SER A 66 4.56 -1.58 -35.22
N SER A 67 3.55 -0.87 -35.71
CA SER A 67 2.69 -1.34 -36.79
C SER A 67 3.63 -1.63 -37.94
N GLY A 68 4.09 -2.89 -38.03
CA GLY A 68 4.87 -3.38 -39.14
C GLY A 68 3.95 -3.57 -40.32
N ASN A 69 3.68 -2.48 -41.02
CA ASN A 69 3.22 -2.49 -42.40
C ASN A 69 4.24 -1.68 -43.20
N ASP A 70 5.34 -2.32 -43.58
CA ASP A 70 6.13 -1.87 -44.73
C ASP A 70 6.15 -3.03 -45.72
N GLU A 71 5.51 -2.79 -46.85
CA GLU A 71 5.34 -3.66 -48.00
C GLU A 71 6.12 -3.01 -49.15
N GLY A 72 7.04 -3.77 -49.78
CA GLY A 72 7.89 -3.36 -50.91
C GLY A 72 9.26 -2.79 -50.48
N ASP A 73 10.42 -3.13 -51.05
CA ASP A 73 10.75 -3.71 -52.35
C ASP A 73 12.22 -4.21 -52.33
N ASP A 74 12.55 -4.98 -53.36
CA ASP A 74 13.63 -5.93 -53.61
C ASP A 74 15.13 -5.51 -53.44
N THR A 75 15.97 -6.45 -52.96
CA THR A 75 17.06 -7.12 -53.74
C THR A 75 18.19 -7.71 -52.87
N GLY A 76 18.34 -9.04 -52.95
CA GLY A 76 19.65 -9.69 -53.12
C GLY A 76 20.47 -10.15 -51.89
N LYS A 77 20.32 -11.43 -51.51
CA LYS A 77 21.36 -12.51 -51.59
C LYS A 77 21.19 -13.57 -50.46
N SER A 78 20.72 -14.77 -50.84
CA SER A 78 20.66 -16.03 -50.07
C SER A 78 22.07 -16.68 -49.92
N PRO A 79 22.31 -17.83 -49.22
CA PRO A 79 21.41 -18.88 -48.70
C PRO A 79 21.66 -19.21 -47.19
N SER A 80 21.05 -20.12 -46.43
CA SER A 80 20.53 -21.47 -46.69
C SER A 80 19.80 -22.04 -45.44
N ALA A 81 18.81 -22.90 -45.70
CA ALA A 81 18.39 -24.09 -44.94
C ALA A 81 17.74 -24.05 -43.53
N SER A 82 16.51 -24.57 -43.51
CA SER A 82 15.96 -25.62 -42.62
C SER A 82 15.27 -25.26 -41.30
N THR A 83 13.94 -25.46 -41.33
CA THR A 83 13.06 -26.05 -40.31
C THR A 83 13.75 -26.62 -39.08
N THR A 84 13.38 -26.16 -37.87
CA THR A 84 13.09 -26.99 -36.69
C THR A 84 12.44 -26.17 -35.57
N THR A 85 11.31 -26.66 -35.10
CA THR A 85 10.62 -26.33 -33.85
C THR A 85 11.58 -26.27 -32.66
N THR A 86 11.76 -25.10 -32.05
CA THR A 86 12.28 -25.02 -30.67
C THR A 86 11.44 -24.08 -29.85
N VAL A 87 10.88 -24.65 -28.78
CA VAL A 87 10.13 -23.99 -27.72
C VAL A 87 11.12 -23.08 -26.97
N ALA A 88 11.35 -21.87 -27.48
CA ALA A 88 12.16 -20.89 -26.77
C ALA A 88 11.32 -20.31 -25.63
N ALA A 89 11.62 -20.80 -24.42
CA ALA A 89 11.19 -20.18 -23.17
C ALA A 89 11.41 -18.66 -23.28
N ARG A 90 10.31 -17.90 -23.26
CA ARG A 90 10.35 -16.44 -23.20
C ARG A 90 10.97 -16.07 -21.86
N CYS A 91 12.30 -15.92 -21.83
CA CYS A 91 13.00 -15.22 -20.76
C CYS A 91 12.41 -13.81 -20.69
N ALA A 92 11.46 -13.61 -19.78
CA ALA A 92 10.91 -12.31 -19.50
C ALA A 92 12.09 -11.37 -19.18
N PRO A 93 12.21 -10.21 -19.85
CA PRO A 93 13.29 -9.29 -19.56
C PRO A 93 13.17 -8.91 -18.09
N ARG A 94 14.22 -9.20 -17.29
CA ARG A 94 14.33 -8.62 -15.93
C ARG A 94 14.11 -7.12 -16.09
N PRO A 95 13.17 -6.49 -15.36
CA PRO A 95 13.05 -5.05 -15.40
C PRO A 95 14.40 -4.48 -14.93
N LYS A 96 15.16 -3.90 -15.87
CA LYS A 96 16.37 -3.14 -15.57
C LYS A 96 15.95 -2.09 -14.56
N GLY A 97 16.53 -2.15 -13.35
CA GLY A 97 16.14 -1.32 -12.22
C GLY A 97 15.98 0.14 -12.64
N PHE A 98 14.79 0.67 -12.46
CA PHE A 98 14.51 2.08 -12.70
C PHE A 98 14.99 2.87 -11.47
N ARG A 99 15.70 3.99 -11.68
CA ARG A 99 16.07 4.90 -10.60
C ARG A 99 14.95 5.93 -10.44
N PRO A 100 14.15 5.88 -9.36
CA PRO A 100 13.12 6.87 -9.09
C PRO A 100 13.71 8.27 -9.09
N SER A 101 12.95 9.25 -9.55
CA SER A 101 13.34 10.65 -9.40
C SER A 101 13.47 11.01 -7.91
N VAL A 102 14.28 12.04 -7.60
CA VAL A 102 14.51 12.47 -6.21
C VAL A 102 13.21 12.84 -5.48
N LEU A 103 12.21 13.39 -6.20
CA LEU A 103 10.89 13.70 -5.63
C LEU A 103 10.07 12.45 -5.33
N GLU A 104 10.07 11.45 -6.22
CA GLU A 104 9.34 10.19 -6.00
C GLU A 104 9.92 9.41 -4.81
N GLN A 105 11.25 9.41 -4.68
CA GLN A 105 11.92 8.82 -3.53
C GLN A 105 11.67 9.61 -2.24
N ALA A 106 11.58 10.95 -2.31
CA ALA A 106 11.25 11.78 -1.16
C ALA A 106 9.83 11.52 -0.65
N VAL A 107 8.84 11.41 -1.53
CA VAL A 107 7.45 11.07 -1.16
C VAL A 107 7.37 9.69 -0.51
N ARG A 108 8.06 8.70 -1.07
CA ARG A 108 8.12 7.34 -0.50
C ARG A 108 8.75 7.33 0.90
N ALA A 109 9.83 8.09 1.09
CA ALA A 109 10.47 8.25 2.39
C ALA A 109 9.57 8.97 3.40
N LEU A 110 8.83 10.01 2.96
CA LEU A 110 7.87 10.72 3.79
C LEU A 110 6.75 9.81 4.29
N LEU A 111 6.13 9.02 3.39
CA LEU A 111 5.07 8.08 3.77
C LEU A 111 5.58 7.04 4.78
N HIS A 112 6.80 6.55 4.60
CA HIS A 112 7.43 5.64 5.55
C HIS A 112 7.69 6.30 6.92
N MET A 113 8.16 7.55 6.93
CA MET A 113 8.37 8.30 8.16
C MET A 113 7.06 8.50 8.94
N VAL A 114 5.98 8.87 8.24
CA VAL A 114 4.65 9.01 8.86
C VAL A 114 4.14 7.67 9.41
N GLN A 115 4.28 6.59 8.65
CA GLN A 115 3.89 5.25 9.11
C GLN A 115 4.64 4.85 10.39
N PHE A 116 5.95 5.10 10.43
CA PHE A 116 6.77 4.84 11.61
C PHE A 116 6.31 5.69 12.80
N ALA A 117 6.07 6.99 12.60
CA ALA A 117 5.58 7.87 13.66
C ALA A 117 4.26 7.36 14.27
N VAL A 118 3.27 7.00 13.44
CA VAL A 118 1.98 6.47 13.92
C VAL A 118 2.16 5.14 14.66
N ALA A 119 3.04 4.25 14.18
CA ALA A 119 3.34 3.00 14.86
C ALA A 119 3.91 3.23 16.28
N TYR A 120 4.76 4.24 16.46
CA TYR A 120 5.30 4.59 17.78
C TYR A 120 4.24 5.14 18.71
N PHE A 121 3.30 5.96 18.23
CA PHE A 121 2.17 6.40 19.06
C PHE A 121 1.33 5.23 19.56
N ILE A 122 1.03 4.25 18.69
CA ILE A 122 0.28 3.04 19.09
C ILE A 122 1.09 2.19 20.08
N MET A 123 2.41 2.08 19.89
CA MET A 123 3.27 1.35 20.81
C MET A 123 3.32 2.03 22.20
N LEU A 124 3.40 3.36 22.24
CA LEU A 124 3.32 4.12 23.49
C LEU A 124 1.98 3.88 24.20
N LEU A 125 0.87 3.91 23.46
CA LEU A 125 -0.46 3.59 23.99
C LEU A 125 -0.56 2.16 24.51
N ALA A 126 0.06 1.19 23.84
CA ALA A 126 0.10 -0.20 24.31
C ALA A 126 0.93 -0.35 25.59
N MET A 127 2.07 0.34 25.67
CA MET A 127 2.95 0.35 26.86
C MET A 127 2.35 1.09 28.06
N TYR A 128 1.22 1.78 27.89
CA TYR A 128 0.43 2.32 29.01
C TYR A 128 -0.30 1.22 29.81
N TYR A 129 -0.35 -0.02 29.29
CA TYR A 129 -0.95 -1.20 29.93
C TYR A 129 -2.41 -1.00 30.40
N ASN A 130 -3.16 -0.12 29.75
CA ASN A 130 -4.60 0.03 29.99
C ASN A 130 -5.40 -0.87 29.06
N GLY A 131 -6.24 -1.72 29.65
CA GLY A 131 -6.94 -2.76 28.91
C GLY A 131 -7.89 -2.22 27.83
N TYR A 132 -8.57 -1.11 28.08
CA TYR A 132 -9.51 -0.54 27.11
C TYR A 132 -8.81 -0.08 25.84
N PHE A 133 -7.66 0.58 25.97
CA PHE A 133 -6.90 1.05 24.81
C PHE A 133 -6.31 -0.11 24.01
N ILE A 134 -5.82 -1.15 24.70
CA ILE A 134 -5.33 -2.37 24.02
C ILE A 134 -6.45 -3.03 23.22
N ILE A 135 -7.65 -3.13 23.78
CA ILE A 135 -8.83 -3.65 23.07
C ILE A 135 -9.18 -2.77 21.87
N CYS A 136 -9.22 -1.44 22.05
CA CYS A 136 -9.45 -0.49 20.96
C CYS A 136 -8.41 -0.62 19.84
N ILE A 137 -7.14 -0.86 20.16
CA ILE A 137 -6.07 -1.09 19.18
C ILE A 137 -6.37 -2.34 18.35
N PHE A 138 -6.73 -3.45 19.00
CA PHE A 138 -7.06 -4.69 18.28
C PHE A 138 -8.31 -4.55 17.41
N ILE A 139 -9.37 -3.90 17.93
CA ILE A 139 -10.59 -3.63 17.16
C ILE A 139 -10.28 -2.74 15.95
N GLY A 140 -9.52 -1.66 16.14
CA GLY A 140 -9.17 -0.75 15.06
C GLY A 140 -8.24 -1.39 14.02
N ALA A 141 -7.30 -2.25 14.43
CA ALA A 141 -6.49 -3.05 13.51
C ALA A 141 -7.33 -4.07 12.72
N TYR A 142 -8.29 -4.72 13.37
CA TYR A 142 -9.23 -5.63 12.71
C TYR A 142 -10.10 -4.90 11.69
N ILE A 143 -10.77 -3.81 12.08
CA ILE A 143 -11.61 -3.01 11.18
C ILE A 143 -10.77 -2.39 10.06
N GLY A 144 -9.60 -1.85 10.39
CA GLY A 144 -8.67 -1.27 9.41
C GLY A 144 -8.22 -2.28 8.37
N SER A 145 -7.79 -3.47 8.78
CA SER A 145 -7.43 -4.55 7.85
C SER A 145 -8.65 -5.04 7.07
N PHE A 146 -9.82 -5.16 7.69
CA PHE A 146 -11.05 -5.57 7.00
C PHE A 146 -11.42 -4.61 5.86
N ILE A 147 -11.39 -3.30 6.11
CA ILE A 147 -11.75 -2.28 5.12
C ILE A 147 -10.64 -2.10 4.07
N PHE A 148 -9.39 -1.92 4.51
CA PHE A 148 -8.28 -1.55 3.63
C PHE A 148 -7.52 -2.75 3.06
N GLN A 149 -7.80 -3.98 3.47
CA GLN A 149 -7.16 -5.18 2.91
C GLN A 149 -8.16 -6.06 2.12
N TRP A 150 -9.37 -5.55 1.87
CA TRP A 150 -10.34 -6.17 0.96
C TRP A 150 -9.87 -6.06 -0.50
N GLU A 151 -8.76 -6.73 -0.84
CA GLU A 151 -8.37 -6.98 -2.22
C GLU A 151 -8.87 -8.34 -2.64
N THR A 152 -9.50 -8.41 -3.83
CA THR A 152 -10.00 -9.66 -4.40
C THR A 152 -8.84 -10.65 -4.54
N LEU A 153 -8.89 -11.75 -3.78
CA LEU A 153 -8.05 -12.93 -4.00
C LEU A 153 -8.53 -13.62 -5.28
N GLY A 154 -8.27 -13.01 -6.43
CA GLY A 154 -8.79 -13.42 -7.72
C GLY A 154 -7.80 -14.27 -8.49
N THR A 155 -8.05 -15.57 -8.57
CA THR A 155 -7.70 -16.38 -9.75
C THR A 155 -8.18 -15.66 -11.01
N ARG A 156 -7.26 -15.42 -11.94
CA ARG A 156 -7.43 -14.76 -13.26
C ARG A 156 -8.87 -14.68 -13.79
N ALA A 157 -9.39 -13.46 -13.96
CA ALA A 157 -10.46 -13.15 -14.94
C ALA A 157 -10.32 -11.70 -15.48
N PRO A 158 -10.78 -11.40 -16.71
CA PRO A 158 -10.14 -10.41 -17.59
C PRO A 158 -10.56 -8.93 -17.39
N LYS A 159 -9.53 -8.11 -17.16
CA LYS A 159 -9.20 -6.73 -17.60
C LYS A 159 -10.21 -5.58 -17.79
N ARG A 160 -11.54 -5.73 -17.78
CA ARG A 160 -12.45 -4.55 -17.93
C ARG A 160 -13.28 -4.16 -16.70
N ILE A 161 -13.48 -5.07 -15.75
CA ILE A 161 -14.38 -4.81 -14.60
C ILE A 161 -13.64 -4.21 -13.39
N VAL A 162 -12.31 -4.32 -13.31
CA VAL A 162 -11.50 -3.85 -12.15
C VAL A 162 -11.39 -2.32 -12.07
N ASN A 163 -11.49 -1.61 -13.20
CA ASN A 163 -11.26 -0.16 -13.23
C ASN A 163 -12.44 0.66 -12.68
N ILE A 164 -13.64 0.10 -12.59
CA ILE A 164 -14.87 0.84 -12.20
C ILE A 164 -15.21 0.68 -10.71
N CYS A 165 -14.85 -0.42 -10.06
CA CYS A 165 -15.17 -0.61 -8.63
C CYS A 165 -14.13 0.02 -7.68
N ILE A 166 -12.89 0.27 -8.12
CA ILE A 166 -11.81 0.91 -7.34
C ILE A 166 -11.95 2.45 -7.31
N MET A 167 -12.68 3.06 -8.25
CA MET A 167 -13.04 4.48 -8.18
C MET A 167 -14.16 4.76 -7.15
N ALA A 168 -15.03 3.80 -6.84
CA ALA A 168 -16.32 4.02 -6.15
C ALA A 168 -16.31 3.79 -4.62
N VAL A 169 -15.24 4.21 -3.93
CA VAL A 169 -15.38 4.82 -2.59
C VAL A 169 -15.40 6.36 -2.72
N GLY A 170 -15.56 6.86 -3.96
CA GLY A 170 -15.93 8.23 -4.30
C GLY A 170 -17.10 8.24 -5.26
#